data_AF-R3TND3-F1
#
_entry.id   AF-R3TND3-F1
#
_cell.length_a   1.000
_cell.length_b   1.000
_cell.length_c   1.000
_cell.angle_alpha   90.00
_cell.angle_beta   90.00
_cell.angle_gamma   90.00
#
_symmetry.space_group_name_H-M   'P 1'
#
loop_
_entity.id
_entity.type
_entity.pdbx_description
1 polymer ?
#
loop_
_entity_poly.entity_id
_entity_poly.type
_entity_poly.pdbx_seq_one_letter_code
_entity_poly.pdbx_strand_id
1 'polypeptide(L)'
;MKNYIRRAISLTSLVFTILVATNLLVNKKALFTIIEYLFFVSVVSGILIFLVDDNGSYSNRRLILNQVLYIGIIFMLVLAGNSLLHWELSYFGLFSNFVLVISIFFFIKLFVYGQDKKEADEINKYIQRKEKSE
;
A
#
# COMPACT_ATOMS: atom_id res chain seq x y z
N MET A 1 -10.91 -15.12 4.29
CA MET A 1 -9.46 -15.39 4.39
C MET A 1 -8.76 -15.42 3.02
N LYS A 2 -9.24 -16.18 2.03
CA LYS A 2 -8.65 -16.23 0.67
C LYS A 2 -8.60 -14.85 -0.03
N ASN A 3 -9.66 -14.05 0.07
CA ASN A 3 -9.70 -12.69 -0.51
C ASN A 3 -8.70 -11.75 0.19
N TYR A 4 -8.59 -11.82 1.52
CA TYR A 4 -7.63 -11.04 2.29
C TYR A 4 -6.19 -11.31 1.85
N ILE A 5 -5.79 -12.58 1.77
CA ILE A 5 -4.43 -12.98 1.35
C ILE A 5 -4.14 -12.49 -0.07
N ARG A 6 -5.12 -12.62 -0.98
CA ARG A 6 -4.97 -12.15 -2.37
C ARG A 6 -4.79 -10.62 -2.44
N ARG A 7 -5.57 -9.86 -1.66
CA ARG A 7 -5.45 -8.40 -1.57
C ARG A 7 -4.10 -8.00 -0.96
N ALA A 8 -3.68 -8.65 0.12
CA ALA A 8 -2.39 -8.43 0.76
C ALA A 8 -1.21 -8.67 -0.19
N ILE A 9 -1.19 -9.81 -0.91
CA ILE A 9 -0.14 -10.12 -1.90
C ILE A 9 -0.14 -9.09 -3.05
N SER A 10 -1.32 -8.69 -3.52
CA SER A 10 -1.44 -7.70 -4.59
C SER A 10 -0.89 -6.34 -4.16
N LEU A 11 -1.17 -5.93 -2.92
CA LEU A 11 -0.61 -4.69 -2.35
C LEU A 11 0.89 -4.79 -2.12
N THR A 12 1.39 -5.91 -1.57
CA THR A 12 2.84 -6.14 -1.45
C THR A 12 3.52 -5.97 -2.79
N SER A 13 2.99 -6.60 -3.85
CA SER A 13 3.55 -6.48 -5.20
C SER A 13 3.53 -5.04 -5.70
N LEU A 14 2.40 -4.34 -5.55
CA LEU A 14 2.23 -2.96 -6.03
C LEU A 14 3.17 -1.99 -5.31
N VAL A 15 3.22 -2.07 -3.98
CA VAL A 15 4.10 -1.24 -3.14
C VAL A 15 5.55 -1.51 -3.47
N PHE A 16 5.93 -2.78 -3.65
CA PHE A 16 7.28 -3.16 -4.04
C PHE A 16 7.68 -2.56 -5.38
N THR A 17 6.82 -2.66 -6.40
CA THR A 17 7.08 -2.09 -7.72
C THR A 17 7.30 -0.58 -7.65
N ILE A 18 6.46 0.15 -6.91
CA ILE A 18 6.59 1.61 -6.76
C ILE A 18 7.91 1.95 -6.06
N LEU A 19 8.25 1.24 -4.99
CA LEU A 19 9.47 1.46 -4.22
C LEU A 19 10.73 1.23 -5.08
N VAL A 20 10.78 0.11 -5.81
CA VAL A 20 11.90 -0.22 -6.70
C VAL A 20 11.99 0.78 -7.86
N ALA A 21 10.87 1.12 -8.51
CA ALA A 21 10.85 2.08 -9.60
C ALA A 21 11.37 3.45 -9.14
N THR A 22 10.91 3.92 -7.98
CA THR A 22 11.35 5.21 -7.43
C THR A 22 12.83 5.18 -7.05
N ASN A 23 13.29 4.07 -6.46
CA ASN A 23 14.69 3.90 -6.12
C ASN A 23 15.61 3.93 -7.36
N LEU A 24 15.21 3.28 -8.46
CA LEU A 24 15.93 3.32 -9.73
C LEU A 24 16.02 4.73 -10.32
N LEU A 25 14.96 5.52 -10.22
CA LEU A 25 14.94 6.91 -10.69
C LEU A 25 15.87 7.82 -9.89
N VAL A 26 15.96 7.61 -8.57
CA VAL A 26 16.71 8.49 -7.66
C VAL A 26 18.19 8.12 -7.59
N ASN A 27 18.51 6.86 -7.28
CA ASN A 27 19.88 6.48 -6.92
C ASN A 27 20.64 5.77 -8.05
N LYS A 28 19.95 5.38 -9.15
CA LYS A 28 20.46 4.64 -10.32
C LYS A 28 21.26 3.35 -10.02
N LYS A 29 21.51 3.02 -8.76
CA LYS A 29 22.24 1.86 -8.25
C LYS A 29 21.30 1.02 -7.39
N ALA A 30 21.02 -0.18 -7.85
CA ALA A 30 20.19 -1.14 -7.15
C ALA A 30 21.09 -2.05 -6.30
N LEU A 31 21.58 -1.54 -5.16
CA LEU A 31 22.30 -2.38 -4.20
C LEU A 31 21.35 -3.42 -3.62
N PHE A 32 21.78 -4.68 -3.54
CA PHE A 32 20.97 -5.79 -3.05
C PHE A 32 20.34 -5.51 -1.68
N THR A 33 21.10 -4.90 -0.76
CA THR A 33 20.63 -4.51 0.58
C THR A 33 19.47 -3.51 0.53
N ILE A 34 19.48 -2.58 -0.44
CA ILE A 34 18.40 -1.62 -0.63
C ILE A 34 17.16 -2.35 -1.15
N ILE A 35 17.31 -3.23 -2.14
CA ILE A 35 16.18 -4.00 -2.70
C ILE A 35 15.53 -4.88 -1.63
N GLU A 36 16.34 -5.57 -0.82
CA GLU A 36 15.88 -6.41 0.29
C GLU A 36 15.08 -5.58 1.32
N TYR A 37 15.57 -4.39 1.64
CA TYR A 37 14.86 -3.48 2.53
C TYR A 37 13.52 -3.00 1.93
N LEU A 38 13.50 -2.62 0.64
CA LEU A 38 12.26 -2.22 -0.05
C LEU A 38 11.26 -3.38 -0.13
N PHE A 39 11.74 -4.62 -0.26
CA PHE A 39 10.90 -5.82 -0.19
C PHE A 39 10.31 -6.02 1.21
N PHE A 40 11.10 -5.80 2.26
CA PHE A 40 10.58 -5.86 3.63
C PHE A 40 9.47 -4.81 3.86
N VAL A 41 9.69 -3.56 3.43
CA VAL A 41 8.68 -2.49 3.55
C VAL A 41 7.41 -2.83 2.78
N SER A 42 7.52 -3.43 1.60
CA SER A 42 6.35 -3.80 0.80
C SER A 42 5.55 -4.95 1.42
N VAL A 43 6.23 -5.94 2.00
CA VAL A 43 5.57 -7.05 2.71
C VAL A 43 4.81 -6.53 3.92
N VAL A 44 5.43 -5.67 4.74
CA VAL A 44 4.75 -5.04 5.88
C VAL A 44 3.55 -4.22 5.41
N SER A 45 3.70 -3.48 4.31
CA SER A 45 2.61 -2.69 3.71
C SER A 45 1.42 -3.55 3.29
N GLY A 46 1.65 -4.72 2.68
CA GLY A 46 0.58 -5.64 2.31
C GLY A 46 -0.06 -6.34 3.51
N ILE A 47 0.70 -6.66 4.56
CA ILE A 47 0.16 -7.24 5.81
C ILE A 47 -0.76 -6.23 6.51
N LEU A 48 -0.39 -4.94 6.50
CA LEU A 48 -1.15 -3.87 7.13
C LEU A 48 -2.37 -3.40 6.32
N ILE A 49 -2.76 -4.12 5.25
CA ILE A 49 -3.94 -3.78 4.44
C ILE A 49 -5.21 -3.60 5.27
N PHE A 50 -5.36 -4.37 6.35
CA PHE A 50 -6.55 -4.29 7.23
C PHE A 50 -6.71 -2.91 7.89
N LEU A 51 -5.65 -2.11 8.00
CA LEU A 51 -5.72 -0.73 8.50
C LEU A 51 -6.27 0.24 7.45
N VAL A 52 -6.18 -0.12 6.17
CA VAL A 52 -6.64 0.69 5.05
C VAL A 52 -8.02 0.23 4.57
N ASP A 53 -8.32 -1.07 4.69
CA ASP A 53 -9.56 -1.69 4.24
C ASP A 53 -10.78 -1.18 5.03
N ASP A 54 -11.80 -0.70 4.31
CA ASP A 54 -13.04 -0.22 4.90
C ASP A 54 -13.97 -1.40 5.17
N ASN A 55 -13.79 -2.00 6.34
CA ASN A 55 -14.77 -2.93 6.85
C ASN A 55 -15.98 -2.08 7.30
N GLY A 56 -17.08 -2.09 6.54
CA GLY A 56 -18.29 -1.26 6.73
C GLY A 56 -19.00 -1.34 8.10
N SER A 57 -18.38 -2.02 9.07
CA SER A 57 -18.66 -2.00 10.51
C SER A 57 -17.99 -0.81 11.25
N TYR A 58 -17.01 -0.13 10.64
CA TYR A 58 -16.26 0.94 11.31
C TYR A 58 -16.93 2.32 11.18
N SER A 59 -16.97 3.07 12.28
CA SER A 59 -17.26 4.51 12.25
C SER A 59 -16.20 5.25 11.43
N ASN A 60 -16.61 6.24 10.61
CA ASN A 60 -15.72 7.12 9.83
C ASN A 60 -14.49 7.61 10.62
N ARG A 61 -14.65 7.91 11.92
CA ARG A 61 -13.55 8.37 12.78
C ARG A 61 -12.48 7.29 13.00
N ARG A 62 -12.88 6.02 13.16
CA ARG A 62 -11.95 4.89 13.34
C ARG A 62 -11.23 4.56 12.03
N LEU A 63 -11.92 4.67 10.90
CA LEU A 63 -11.33 4.49 9.57
C LEU A 63 -10.22 5.50 9.29
N ILE A 64 -10.47 6.79 9.55
CA ILE A 64 -9.45 7.84 9.38
C ILE A 64 -8.25 7.58 10.30
N LEU A 65 -8.49 7.18 11.55
CA LEU A 65 -7.42 6.92 12.52
C LEU A 65 -6.54 5.73 12.09
N ASN A 66 -7.14 4.65 11.57
CA ASN A 66 -6.41 3.51 11.03
C ASN A 66 -5.57 3.88 9.79
N GLN A 67 -6.10 4.74 8.92
CA GLN A 67 -5.35 5.24 7.76
C GLN A 67 -4.15 6.11 8.18
N VAL A 68 -4.33 6.98 9.18
CA VAL A 68 -3.23 7.77 9.75
C VAL A 68 -2.18 6.88 10.41
N LEU A 69 -2.60 5.84 11.14
CA LEU A 69 -1.70 4.85 11.72
C LEU A 69 -0.91 4.12 10.65
N TYR A 70 -1.55 3.71 9.55
CA TYR A 70 -0.87 3.08 8.43
C TYR A 70 0.24 3.97 7.87
N ILE A 71 -0.07 5.23 7.57
CA ILE A 71 0.90 6.21 7.06
C ILE A 71 2.05 6.39 8.06
N GLY A 72 1.73 6.51 9.36
CA GLY A 72 2.74 6.64 10.41
C GLY A 72 3.69 5.45 10.49
N ILE A 73 3.18 4.21 10.40
CA ILE A 73 4.00 3.00 10.44
C ILE A 73 4.93 2.94 9.24
N ILE A 74 4.41 3.15 8.02
CA ILE A 74 5.23 3.13 6.79
C ILE A 74 6.27 4.24 6.81
N PHE A 75 5.92 5.43 7.30
CA PHE A 75 6.87 6.52 7.44
C PHE A 75 8.00 6.20 8.43
N MET A 76 7.68 5.61 9.59
CA MET A 76 8.67 5.17 10.57
C MET A 76 9.59 4.08 10.03
N LEU A 77 9.06 3.15 9.23
CA LEU A 77 9.87 2.16 8.51
C LEU A 77 10.87 2.88 7.61
N VAL A 78 10.43 3.76 6.72
CA VAL A 78 11.34 4.49 5.81
C VAL A 78 12.42 5.27 6.57
N LEU A 79 12.09 5.90 7.70
CA LEU A 79 13.07 6.56 8.57
C LEU A 79 14.08 5.58 9.19
N ALA A 80 13.61 4.43 9.69
CA ALA A 80 14.48 3.40 10.22
C ALA A 80 15.44 2.85 9.15
N GLY A 81 14.94 2.64 7.93
CA GLY A 81 15.76 2.24 6.78
C GLY A 81 16.86 3.23 6.45
N ASN A 82 16.53 4.53 6.46
CA ASN A 82 17.52 5.59 6.28
C ASN A 82 18.63 5.53 7.35
N SER A 83 18.25 5.38 8.62
CA SER A 83 19.21 5.33 9.72
C SER A 83 20.07 4.07 9.70
N LEU A 84 19.49 2.91 9.39
CA LEU A 84 20.18 1.62 9.41
C LEU A 84 21.09 1.41 8.21
N LEU A 85 20.71 1.95 7.05
CA LEU A 85 21.47 1.81 5.81
C LEU A 85 22.44 2.98 5.57
N HIS A 86 22.60 3.86 6.57
CA HIS A 86 23.41 5.08 6.48
C HIS A 86 23.15 5.86 5.20
N TRP A 87 21.87 6.03 4.84
CA TRP A 87 21.51 6.52 3.51
C TRP A 87 21.82 8.01 3.29
N GLU A 88 22.42 8.68 4.29
CA GLU A 88 22.77 10.12 4.33
C GLU A 88 21.74 11.00 3.61
N LEU A 89 20.45 10.74 3.87
CA LEU A 89 19.38 11.49 3.26
C LEU A 89 19.41 12.94 3.80
N SER A 90 19.89 13.85 2.96
CA SER A 90 19.69 15.30 3.11
C SER A 90 18.21 15.61 3.40
N TYR A 91 17.91 16.78 3.98
CA TYR A 91 16.54 17.26 4.20
C TYR A 91 15.66 17.16 2.94
N PHE A 92 16.24 17.37 1.76
CA PHE A 92 15.56 17.19 0.48
C PHE A 92 15.18 15.72 0.24
N GLY A 93 16.07 14.78 0.58
CA GLY A 93 15.84 13.35 0.55
C GLY A 93 14.71 12.89 1.47
N LEU A 94 14.65 13.42 2.69
CA LEU A 94 13.56 13.15 3.64
C LEU A 94 12.21 13.64 3.11
N PHE A 95 12.17 14.83 2.52
CA PHE A 95 10.96 15.37 1.90
C PHE A 95 10.50 14.50 0.72
N SER A 96 11.41 14.10 -0.17
CA SER A 96 11.07 13.19 -1.28
C SER A 96 10.57 11.83 -0.79
N ASN A 97 11.11 11.30 0.31
CA ASN A 97 10.61 10.06 0.92
C ASN A 97 9.20 10.23 1.50
N PHE A 98 8.91 11.37 2.13
CA PHE A 98 7.56 11.67 2.62
C PHE A 98 6.55 11.73 1.46
N VAL A 99 6.89 12.41 0.37
CA VAL A 99 6.07 12.47 -0.86
C VAL A 99 5.87 11.07 -1.45
N LEU A 100 6.90 10.23 -1.42
CA LEU A 100 6.85 8.83 -1.87
C LEU A 100 5.85 8.02 -1.03
N VAL A 101 5.92 8.11 0.31
CA VAL A 101 4.97 7.42 1.22
C VAL A 101 3.53 7.87 0.97
N ILE A 102 3.29 9.18 0.79
CA ILE A 102 1.96 9.71 0.43
C ILE A 102 1.50 9.16 -0.92
N SER A 103 2.40 9.11 -1.91
CA SER A 103 2.10 8.58 -3.24
C SER A 103 1.71 7.11 -3.17
N ILE A 104 2.48 6.28 -2.44
CA ILE A 104 2.15 4.88 -2.17
C ILE A 104 0.75 4.78 -1.57
N PHE A 105 0.46 5.54 -0.51
CA PHE A 105 -0.85 5.51 0.13
C PHE A 105 -1.99 5.85 -0.86
N PHE A 106 -1.81 6.87 -1.71
CA PHE A 106 -2.78 7.21 -2.74
C PHE A 106 -2.99 6.06 -3.74
N PHE A 107 -1.92 5.43 -4.22
CA PHE A 107 -2.01 4.30 -5.14
C PHE A 107 -2.71 3.09 -4.52
N ILE A 108 -2.41 2.78 -3.26
CA ILE A 108 -3.09 1.74 -2.49
C ILE A 108 -4.59 2.05 -2.42
N LYS A 109 -4.96 3.28 -2.04
CA LYS A 109 -6.36 3.69 -1.92
C LYS A 109 -7.11 3.60 -3.25
N LEU A 110 -6.48 4.03 -4.35
CA LEU A 110 -7.04 3.91 -5.69
C LEU A 110 -7.23 2.45 -6.12
N PHE A 111 -6.25 1.59 -5.81
CA PHE A 111 -6.32 0.18 -6.15
C PHE A 111 -7.40 -0.56 -5.36
N VAL A 112 -7.48 -0.33 -4.04
CA VAL A 112 -8.52 -0.91 -3.17
C VAL A 112 -9.90 -0.46 -3.65
N TYR A 113 -10.10 0.85 -3.87
CA TYR A 113 -11.36 1.39 -4.39
C TYR A 113 -11.74 0.78 -5.75
N GLY A 114 -10.77 0.59 -6.64
CA GLY A 114 -10.99 -0.05 -7.94
C GLY A 114 -11.37 -1.52 -7.83
N GLN A 115 -10.84 -2.25 -6.85
CA GLN A 115 -11.24 -3.63 -6.57
C GLN A 115 -12.64 -3.71 -5.99
N ASP A 116 -12.97 -2.86 -5.01
CA ASP A 116 -14.31 -2.83 -4.40
C ASP A 116 -15.39 -2.51 -5.44
N LYS A 117 -15.12 -1.57 -6.36
CA LYS A 117 -16.03 -1.26 -7.46
C LYS A 117 -16.25 -2.45 -8.41
N LYS A 118 -15.18 -3.18 -8.75
CA LYS A 118 -15.28 -4.39 -9.59
C LYS A 118 -16.07 -5.49 -8.89
N GLU A 119 -15.84 -5.69 -7.59
CA GLU A 119 -16.55 -6.68 -6.78
C GLU A 119 -18.05 -6.33 -6.69
N ALA A 120 -18.39 -5.05 -6.53
CA ALA A 120 -19.78 -4.57 -6.57
C ALA A 120 -20.44 -4.79 -7.94
N ASP A 121 -19.75 -4.51 -9.05
CA ASP A 121 -20.27 -4.71 -10.41
C ASP A 121 -20.49 -6.21 -10.72
N GLU A 122 -19.63 -7.10 -10.23
CA GLU A 122 -19.80 -8.56 -10.37
C GLU A 122 -21.01 -9.08 -9.60
N ILE A 123 -21.20 -8.62 -8.36
CA ILE A 123 -22.38 -8.96 -7.55
C ILE A 123 -23.65 -8.47 -8.24
N ASN A 124 -23.66 -7.24 -8.75
CA ASN A 124 -24.82 -6.66 -9.41
C ASN A 124 -25.18 -7.43 -10.70
N LYS A 125 -24.16 -7.84 -11.48
CA LYS A 125 -24.37 -8.72 -12.65
C LYS A 125 -24.89 -10.10 -12.28
N TYR A 126 -24.49 -10.65 -11.14
CA TYR A 126 -24.98 -11.94 -10.65
C TYR A 126 -26.46 -11.85 -10.28
N ILE A 127 -26.87 -10.79 -9.56
CA ILE A 127 -28.27 -10.53 -9.19
C ILE A 127 -29.14 -10.39 -10.45
N GLN A 128 -28.73 -9.54 -11.41
CA GLN A 128 -29.47 -9.34 -12.65
C GLN A 128 -29.61 -10.61 -13.51
N ARG A 129 -28.63 -11.52 -13.47
CA ARG A 129 -28.74 -12.81 -14.17
C ARG A 129 -29.73 -13.73 -13.48
N LYS A 130 -29.75 -13.72 -12.14
CA LYS A 130 -30.68 -14.53 -11.35
C LYS A 130 -32.14 -14.07 -11.54
N GLU A 131 -32.39 -12.76 -11.51
CA GLU A 131 -33.71 -12.17 -11.77
C GLU A 131 -34.22 -12.39 -13.20
N LYS A 132 -33.33 -12.59 -14.18
CA LYS A 132 -33.70 -12.92 -15.57
C LYS A 132 -33.91 -14.41 -15.82
N SER A 133 -33.49 -15.26 -14.88
CA SER A 133 -33.64 -16.72 -14.95
C SER A 133 -34.82 -17.26 -14.16
N GLU A 134 -35.48 -16.40 -13.37
CA GLU A 134 -36.79 -16.62 -12.73
C GLU A 134 -37.89 -15.93 -13.57
#